data_AF-A0A9P3TB77-F1
#
_entry.id   AF-A0A9P3TB77-F1
#
_cell.length_a   1.000
_cell.length_b   1.000
_cell.length_c   1.000
_cell.angle_alpha   90.00
_cell.angle_beta   90.00
_cell.angle_gamma   90.00
#
_symmetry.space_group_name_H-M   'P 1'
#
loop_
_entity.id
_entity.type
_entity.pdbx_description
1 polymer ?
#
loop_
_entity_poly.entity_id
_entity_poly.type
_entity_poly.pdbx_seq_one_letter_code
_entity_poly.pdbx_strand_id
1 'polypeptide(L)'
;MIKQFALAVTALSLLSACVHTTPMPVQASQPGDANMSCQSIVSEMEEMTNLVKSKDSELNGQIAKNSALGVTGAFLLVPLFFMDTSDAKTVEGQAAKNRFKKLQQLYSDKNCASDGK
;
A
#
# COMPACT_ATOMS: atom_id res chain seq x y z
N MET A 1 1.05 22.58 43.46
CA MET A 1 1.53 22.49 42.05
C MET A 1 1.59 21.06 41.54
N ILE A 2 2.11 20.08 42.30
CA ILE A 2 2.18 18.64 41.91
C ILE A 2 0.82 18.02 41.53
N LYS A 3 -0.26 18.39 42.22
CA LYS A 3 -1.62 17.86 41.99
C LYS A 3 -2.23 18.24 40.64
N GLN A 4 -1.83 19.39 40.09
CA GLN A 4 -2.28 19.88 38.77
C GLN A 4 -1.55 19.15 37.63
N PHE A 5 -0.25 18.85 37.83
CA PHE A 5 0.54 18.04 36.90
C PHE A 5 0.09 16.58 36.83
N ALA A 6 -0.28 15.98 37.97
CA ALA A 6 -0.75 14.59 38.02
C ALA A 6 -2.06 14.38 37.22
N LEU A 7 -2.98 15.35 37.25
CA LEU A 7 -4.23 15.27 36.49
C LEU A 7 -4.00 15.37 34.97
N ALA A 8 -3.08 16.25 34.55
CA ALA A 8 -2.75 16.45 33.14
C ALA A 8 -2.07 15.21 32.52
N VAL A 9 -1.20 14.53 33.26
CA VAL A 9 -0.50 13.32 32.78
C VAL A 9 -1.46 12.14 32.62
N THR A 10 -2.46 12.01 33.51
CA THR A 10 -3.45 10.92 33.46
C THR A 10 -4.47 11.13 32.33
N ALA A 11 -4.73 12.38 31.93
CA ALA A 11 -5.60 12.69 30.80
C ALA A 11 -4.95 12.41 29.43
N LEU A 12 -3.62 12.46 29.34
CA LEU A 12 -2.89 12.30 28.08
C LEU A 12 -2.70 10.82 27.65
N SER A 13 -2.71 9.89 28.61
CA SER A 13 -2.57 8.45 28.33
C SER A 13 -3.81 7.81 27.68
N LEU A 14 -4.97 8.48 27.73
CA LEU A 14 -6.23 8.00 27.14
C LEU A 14 -6.38 8.30 25.64
N LEU A 15 -5.43 9.02 25.03
CA LEU A 15 -5.47 9.40 23.61
C LEU A 15 -4.62 8.48 22.70
N SER A 16 -4.11 7.36 23.21
CA SER A 16 -3.45 6.34 22.39
C SER A 16 -4.48 5.52 21.61
N ALA A 17 -5.08 6.13 20.59
CA ALA A 17 -5.89 5.42 19.61
C ALA A 17 -4.96 4.59 18.71
N CYS A 18 -5.25 3.30 18.56
CA CYS A 18 -4.55 2.42 17.65
C CYS A 18 -4.84 2.84 16.20
N VAL A 19 -4.01 3.71 15.62
CA VAL A 19 -4.00 3.94 14.17
C VAL A 19 -3.27 2.76 13.52
N HIS A 20 -4.02 1.75 13.10
CA HIS A 20 -3.50 0.64 12.30
C HIS A 20 -4.13 0.68 10.89
N THR A 21 -3.30 0.98 9.89
CA THR A 21 -3.64 0.88 8.48
C THR A 21 -3.46 -0.58 8.05
N THR A 22 -4.52 -1.37 8.13
CA THR A 22 -4.46 -2.78 7.70
C THR A 22 -4.33 -2.86 6.17
N PRO A 23 -3.35 -3.60 5.63
CA PRO A 23 -3.23 -3.85 4.19
C PRO A 23 -4.50 -4.48 3.63
N MET A 24 -4.97 -4.04 2.45
CA MET A 24 -6.01 -4.75 1.69
C MET A 24 -5.43 -5.26 0.35
N PRO A 25 -4.63 -6.35 0.38
CA PRO A 25 -3.97 -6.85 -0.82
C PRO A 25 -4.98 -7.46 -1.80
N VAL A 26 -4.81 -7.13 -3.09
CA VAL A 26 -5.55 -7.80 -4.17
C VAL A 26 -5.13 -9.26 -4.23
N GLN A 27 -6.11 -10.17 -4.24
CA GLN A 27 -5.82 -11.60 -4.37
C GLN A 27 -5.25 -11.91 -5.75
N ALA A 28 -4.14 -12.66 -5.80
CA ALA A 28 -3.49 -13.01 -7.05
C ALA A 28 -4.41 -13.86 -7.96
N SER A 29 -5.16 -14.79 -7.38
CA SER A 29 -6.18 -15.60 -8.06
C SER A 29 -7.56 -15.26 -7.50
N GLN A 30 -8.53 -15.06 -8.39
CA GLN A 30 -9.89 -14.69 -8.04
C GLN A 30 -10.91 -15.74 -8.53
N PRO A 31 -12.00 -15.98 -7.79
CA PRO A 31 -13.10 -16.84 -8.23
C PRO A 31 -13.84 -16.15 -9.38
N GLY A 32 -13.40 -16.41 -10.62
CA GLY A 32 -13.89 -15.73 -11.82
C GLY A 32 -12.87 -15.68 -12.96
N ASP A 33 -11.58 -15.85 -12.64
CA ASP A 33 -10.47 -15.81 -13.60
C ASP A 33 -10.65 -16.75 -14.80
N ALA A 34 -11.26 -17.91 -14.57
CA ALA A 34 -11.55 -18.90 -15.61
C ALA A 34 -12.51 -18.36 -16.68
N ASN A 35 -13.45 -17.49 -16.30
CA ASN A 35 -14.50 -16.97 -17.18
C ASN A 35 -14.18 -15.57 -17.74
N MET A 36 -13.03 -14.97 -17.40
CA MET A 36 -12.63 -13.68 -17.96
C MET A 36 -12.38 -13.78 -19.47
N SER A 37 -12.84 -12.75 -20.19
CA SER A 37 -12.54 -12.52 -21.60
C SER A 37 -11.13 -11.95 -21.78
N CYS A 38 -10.53 -12.13 -22.95
CA CYS A 38 -9.20 -11.58 -23.25
C CYS A 38 -9.15 -10.05 -23.12
N GLN A 39 -10.24 -9.34 -23.47
CA GLN A 39 -10.33 -7.89 -23.26
C GLN A 39 -10.38 -7.53 -21.77
N SER A 40 -11.13 -8.28 -20.97
CA SER A 40 -11.19 -8.09 -19.51
C SER A 40 -9.82 -8.31 -18.87
N ILE A 41 -9.06 -9.31 -19.34
CA ILE A 41 -7.70 -9.58 -18.84
C ILE A 41 -6.77 -8.40 -19.10
N VAL A 42 -6.79 -7.86 -20.33
CA VAL A 42 -5.94 -6.70 -20.68
C VAL A 42 -6.34 -5.45 -19.89
N SER A 43 -7.65 -5.21 -19.73
CA SER A 43 -8.15 -4.08 -18.93
C SER A 43 -7.70 -4.19 -17.47
N GLU A 44 -7.78 -5.38 -16.87
CA GLU A 44 -7.37 -5.57 -15.48
C GLU A 44 -5.83 -5.50 -15.34
N MET A 45 -5.08 -5.97 -16.34
CA MET A 45 -3.61 -5.80 -16.38
C MET A 45 -3.20 -4.33 -16.36
N GLU A 46 -3.93 -3.46 -17.08
CA GLU A 46 -3.70 -2.01 -17.07
C GLU A 46 -4.04 -1.40 -15.70
N GLU A 47 -5.16 -1.79 -15.11
CA GLU A 47 -5.57 -1.36 -13.77
C GLU A 47 -4.53 -1.71 -12.71
N MET A 48 -4.03 -2.96 -12.71
CA MET A 48 -2.98 -3.39 -11.79
C MET A 48 -1.67 -2.62 -12.00
N THR A 49 -1.33 -2.30 -13.25
CA THR A 49 -0.13 -1.49 -13.57
C THR A 49 -0.26 -0.07 -13.03
N ASN A 50 -1.44 0.54 -13.16
CA ASN A 50 -1.72 1.87 -12.65
C ASN A 50 -1.71 1.89 -11.11
N LEU A 51 -2.24 0.84 -10.47
CA LEU A 51 -2.19 0.69 -9.01
C LEU A 51 -0.75 0.60 -8.50
N VAL A 52 0.12 -0.19 -9.14
CA VAL A 52 1.54 -0.26 -8.79
C VAL A 52 2.21 1.11 -8.90
N LYS A 53 1.99 1.83 -10.02
CA LYS A 53 2.56 3.18 -10.22
C LYS A 53 2.07 4.18 -9.18
N SER A 54 0.79 4.14 -8.81
CA SER A 54 0.22 5.03 -7.79
C SER A 54 0.88 4.80 -6.44
N LYS A 55 1.03 3.55 -6.03
CA LYS A 55 1.61 3.18 -4.73
C LYS A 55 3.11 3.48 -4.69
N ASP A 56 3.85 3.21 -5.77
CA ASP A 56 5.28 3.54 -5.86
C ASP A 56 5.51 5.07 -5.85
N SER A 57 4.67 5.86 -6.52
CA SER A 57 4.75 7.34 -6.50
C SER A 57 4.46 7.91 -5.11
N GLU A 58 3.46 7.38 -4.43
CA GLU A 58 3.11 7.78 -3.06
C GLU A 58 4.23 7.45 -2.07
N LEU A 59 4.87 6.28 -2.21
CA LEU A 59 6.05 5.91 -1.43
C LEU A 59 7.21 6.89 -1.65
N ASN A 60 7.55 7.18 -2.91
CA ASN A 60 8.65 8.09 -3.25
C ASN A 60 8.40 9.53 -2.78
N GLY A 61 7.17 10.04 -2.92
CA GLY A 61 6.79 11.37 -2.45
C GLY A 61 6.85 11.52 -0.93
N GLN A 62 6.52 10.47 -0.18
CA GLN A 62 6.67 10.45 1.27
C GLN A 62 8.14 10.42 1.69
N ILE A 63 8.98 9.62 1.02
CA ILE A 63 10.43 9.58 1.28
C ILE A 63 11.07 10.96 1.05
N ALA A 64 10.70 11.63 -0.05
CA ALA A 64 11.21 12.97 -0.36
C ALA A 64 10.79 14.03 0.69
N LYS A 65 9.55 13.99 1.18
CA LYS A 65 9.06 14.91 2.23
C LYS A 65 9.70 14.65 3.59
N ASN A 66 9.96 13.39 3.93
CA ASN A 66 10.60 13.03 5.19
C ASN A 66 12.10 13.33 5.21
N SER A 67 12.79 13.27 4.07
CA SER A 67 14.20 13.67 3.94
C SER A 67 14.42 15.16 4.24
N ALA A 68 13.47 16.03 3.88
CA ALA A 68 13.52 17.46 4.18
C ALA A 68 13.40 17.79 5.69
N LEU A 69 12.81 16.89 6.49
CA LEU A 69 12.65 17.05 7.94
C LEU A 69 13.90 16.59 8.73
N GLY A 70 14.86 15.91 8.09
CA GLY A 70 16.10 15.44 8.71
C GLY A 70 17.08 16.55 9.14
N VAL A 71 16.84 17.80 8.72
CA VAL A 71 17.70 18.96 9.04
C VAL A 71 17.29 19.63 10.37
N THR A 72 16.13 19.29 10.96
CA THR A 72 15.66 19.83 12.26
C THR A 72 16.02 18.88 13.42
N GLY A 73 17.30 18.51 13.50
CA GLY A 73 17.85 17.32 14.17
C GLY A 73 17.78 17.18 15.70
N ALA A 74 16.78 17.71 16.42
CA ALA A 74 16.68 17.50 17.88
C ALA A 74 15.28 17.07 18.39
N PHE A 75 14.21 17.24 17.61
CA PHE A 75 12.85 16.81 17.99
C PHE A 75 12.47 15.42 17.46
N LEU A 76 13.39 14.74 16.78
CA LEU A 76 13.17 13.49 16.05
C LEU A 76 13.46 12.22 16.87
N LEU A 77 13.83 12.31 18.14
CA LEU A 77 14.13 11.12 18.95
C LEU A 77 12.88 10.33 19.40
N VAL A 78 11.66 10.86 19.24
CA VAL A 78 10.45 10.27 19.86
C VAL A 78 9.34 9.83 18.87
N PRO A 79 9.35 10.17 17.55
CA PRO A 79 8.57 9.34 16.63
C PRO A 79 9.24 9.00 15.30
N LEU A 80 10.55 8.69 15.30
CA LEU A 80 11.15 8.01 14.13
C LEU A 80 10.70 6.55 13.96
N PHE A 81 10.03 5.98 14.98
CA PHE A 81 9.36 4.68 14.92
C PHE A 81 7.97 4.74 14.25
N PHE A 82 7.48 5.93 13.89
CA PHE A 82 6.19 6.12 13.21
C PHE A 82 6.36 6.72 11.81
N MET A 83 7.48 6.47 11.14
CA MET A 83 7.45 6.57 9.69
C MET A 83 6.49 5.48 9.23
N ASP A 84 5.32 5.90 8.74
CA ASP A 84 4.30 5.07 8.09
C ASP A 84 4.87 4.49 6.79
N THR A 85 5.90 3.65 6.97
CA THR A 85 6.42 2.69 6.00
C THR A 85 5.47 1.52 5.88
N SER A 86 4.21 1.66 6.37
CA SER A 86 3.27 0.58 6.59
C SER A 86 3.46 -0.44 5.51
N ASP A 87 3.82 -1.64 5.94
CA ASP A 87 3.88 -2.82 5.10
C ASP A 87 2.65 -2.87 4.19
N ALA A 88 1.51 -2.30 4.59
CA ALA A 88 0.37 -2.03 3.71
C ALA A 88 0.70 -1.52 2.29
N LYS A 89 1.49 -0.46 2.10
CA LYS A 89 1.74 0.08 0.75
C LYS A 89 2.65 -0.83 -0.07
N THR A 90 3.66 -1.43 0.55
CA THR A 90 4.57 -2.37 -0.09
C THR A 90 3.88 -3.71 -0.38
N VAL A 91 3.03 -4.18 0.53
CA VAL A 91 2.20 -5.38 0.43
C VAL A 91 1.13 -5.22 -0.65
N GLU A 92 0.44 -4.07 -0.72
CA GLU A 92 -0.53 -3.78 -1.77
C GLU A 92 0.13 -3.69 -3.15
N GLY A 93 1.27 -2.99 -3.24
CA GLY A 93 2.06 -2.92 -4.47
C GLY A 93 2.57 -4.30 -4.90
N GLN A 94 3.03 -5.13 -3.96
CA GLN A 94 3.47 -6.49 -4.23
C GLN A 94 2.30 -7.41 -4.63
N ALA A 95 1.14 -7.26 -3.99
CA ALA A 95 -0.07 -7.99 -4.32
C ALA A 95 -0.56 -7.66 -5.74
N ALA A 96 -0.57 -6.38 -6.11
CA ALA A 96 -0.88 -5.93 -7.47
C ALA A 96 0.11 -6.50 -8.51
N LYS A 97 1.42 -6.51 -8.21
CA LYS A 97 2.44 -7.17 -9.05
C LYS A 97 2.18 -8.67 -9.22
N ASN A 98 1.79 -9.36 -8.15
CA ASN A 98 1.47 -10.78 -8.20
C ASN A 98 0.20 -11.07 -9.01
N ARG A 99 -0.85 -10.24 -8.87
CA ARG A 99 -2.05 -10.32 -9.69
C ARG A 99 -1.75 -10.11 -11.16
N PHE A 100 -0.96 -9.09 -11.50
CA PHE A 100 -0.55 -8.83 -12.88
C PHE A 100 0.19 -10.03 -13.51
N LYS A 101 1.10 -10.69 -12.78
CA LYS A 101 1.76 -11.91 -13.25
C LYS A 101 0.76 -13.05 -13.48
N LYS A 102 -0.24 -13.22 -12.61
CA LYS A 102 -1.29 -14.22 -12.80
C LYS A 102 -2.14 -13.92 -14.05
N LEU A 103 -2.48 -12.65 -14.28
CA LEU A 103 -3.20 -12.22 -15.48
C LEU A 103 -2.38 -12.46 -16.75
N GLN A 104 -1.06 -12.26 -16.73
CA GLN A 104 -0.19 -12.64 -17.85
C GLN A 104 -0.23 -14.15 -18.15
N GLN A 105 -0.19 -14.98 -17.10
CA GLN A 105 -0.32 -16.42 -17.27
C GLN A 105 -1.68 -16.77 -17.88
N LEU A 106 -2.78 -16.20 -17.35
CA LEU A 106 -4.13 -16.42 -17.89
C LEU A 106 -4.26 -15.95 -19.35
N TYR A 107 -3.62 -14.84 -19.71
CA TYR A 107 -3.59 -14.32 -21.08
C TYR A 107 -2.92 -15.32 -22.04
N SER A 108 -1.80 -15.90 -21.61
CA SER A 108 -1.09 -16.95 -22.37
C SER A 108 -1.88 -18.26 -22.42
N ASP A 109 -2.43 -18.71 -21.29
CA ASP A 109 -3.20 -19.95 -21.17
C ASP A 109 -4.45 -19.93 -22.06
N LYS A 110 -5.10 -18.77 -22.19
CA LYS A 110 -6.26 -18.56 -23.05
C LYS A 110 -5.89 -18.26 -24.51
N ASN A 111 -4.60 -18.24 -24.85
CA ASN A 111 -4.11 -17.90 -26.19
C ASN A 111 -4.72 -16.59 -26.72
N CYS A 112 -4.82 -15.58 -25.85
CA CYS A 112 -5.45 -14.30 -26.19
C CYS A 112 -4.72 -13.53 -27.29
N ALA A 113 -3.45 -13.85 -27.56
CA ALA A 113 -2.70 -13.30 -28.69
C ALA A 113 -3.25 -13.75 -30.06
N SER A 114 -3.97 -14.87 -30.10
CA SER A 114 -4.60 -15.43 -31.32
C SER A 114 -6.12 -15.20 -31.41
N ASP A 115 -6.77 -14.79 -30.31
CA ASP A 115 -8.22 -14.51 -30.24
C ASP A 115 -8.61 -13.21 -30.98
N GLY A 116 -7.64 -12.35 -31.30
CA GLY A 116 -7.83 -11.12 -32.07
C GLY A 116 -7.67 -11.27 -33.59
N LYS A 117 -7.73 -12.49 -34.15
CA LYS A 117 -7.70 -12.75 -35.59
C LYS A 117 -9.04 -13.21 -36.14
#